data_AF-A0A7Y5QK34-F1
#
_entry.id   AF-A0A7Y5QK34-F1
#
_cell.length_a   1.000
_cell.length_b   1.000
_cell.length_c   1.000
_cell.angle_alpha   90.00
_cell.angle_beta   90.00
_cell.angle_gamma   90.00
#
_symmetry.space_group_name_H-M   'P 1'
#
loop_
_entity.id
_entity.type
_entity.pdbx_description
1 polymer ?
#
loop_
_entity_poly.entity_id
_entity_poly.type
_entity_poly.pdbx_seq_one_letter_code
_entity_poly.pdbx_strand_id
1 'polypeptide(L)'
;MRFRAYVVSEADFASWAAGQAQNAVFPPPAPDTAGGASAATVSNPAPAQAPALPLAPGYMFPAEQLPAHVVPQTPIPDGLVIPDEVLAAGDPQRGFEQYNRSLCIGCHRIRGNPRSPGVIGPDLTHLGSRHTLGAGLFRNDARHLAAWIKNARRMKPLSSTSMPAVGLGEIDPFTKQPVTAALGGLNDQQIADIVAYLLALK
;
A
#
# COMPACT_ATOMS: atom_id res chain seq x y z
N MET A 1 29.64 29.32 6.03
CA MET A 1 28.53 28.34 5.95
C MET A 1 29.11 27.01 5.52
N ARG A 2 28.75 25.90 6.18
CA ARG A 2 29.19 24.54 5.78
C ARG A 2 27.99 23.81 5.20
N PHE A 3 28.08 23.42 3.93
CA PHE A 3 27.14 22.51 3.30
C PHE A 3 27.77 21.11 3.28
N ARG A 4 26.98 20.08 3.59
CA ARG A 4 27.34 18.69 3.35
C ARG A 4 26.54 18.23 2.13
N ALA A 5 27.23 17.93 1.05
CA ALA A 5 26.66 17.26 -0.11
C ALA A 5 26.84 15.75 0.09
N TYR A 6 25.74 15.00 0.03
CA TYR A 6 25.77 13.54 -0.04
C TYR A 6 25.63 13.18 -1.51
N VAL A 7 26.72 12.76 -2.15
CA VAL A 7 26.65 12.10 -3.45
C VAL A 7 26.41 10.62 -3.19
N VAL A 8 25.35 10.07 -3.77
CA VAL A 8 25.13 8.61 -3.73
C VAL A 8 26.18 8.01 -4.66
N SER A 9 27.11 7.21 -4.13
CA SER A 9 28.03 6.48 -5.00
C SER A 9 27.25 5.42 -5.81
N GLU A 10 27.77 5.02 -6.95
CA GLU A 10 27.14 3.97 -7.76
C GLU A 10 26.96 2.66 -6.96
N ALA A 11 27.93 2.34 -6.10
CA ALA A 11 27.86 1.21 -5.18
C ALA A 11 26.76 1.38 -4.12
N ASP A 12 26.62 2.57 -3.53
CA ASP A 12 25.56 2.85 -2.56
C ASP A 12 24.17 2.81 -3.22
N PHE A 13 24.05 3.34 -4.43
CA PHE A 13 22.82 3.29 -5.21
C PHE A 13 22.48 1.84 -5.58
N ALA A 14 23.44 1.06 -6.05
CA ALA A 14 23.26 -0.35 -6.39
C ALA A 14 22.87 -1.18 -5.15
N SER A 15 23.50 -0.93 -4.01
CA SER A 15 23.17 -1.59 -2.73
C SER A 15 21.75 -1.24 -2.28
N TRP A 16 21.38 0.04 -2.31
CA TRP A 16 20.03 0.49 -2.01
C TRP A 16 18.99 -0.13 -2.96
N ALA A 17 19.27 -0.11 -4.27
CA ALA A 17 18.38 -0.64 -5.30
C ALA A 17 18.20 -2.16 -5.19
N ALA A 18 19.26 -2.90 -4.83
CA ALA A 18 19.17 -4.33 -4.55
C ALA A 18 18.26 -4.60 -3.33
N GLY A 19 18.33 -3.76 -2.29
CA GLY A 19 17.42 -3.80 -1.15
C GLY A 19 15.95 -3.54 -1.54
N GLN A 20 15.69 -2.69 -2.53
CA GLN A 20 14.33 -2.43 -3.04
C GLN A 20 13.69 -3.63 -3.76
N ALA A 21 14.46 -4.64 -4.15
CA ALA A 21 13.96 -5.87 -4.75
C ALA A 21 13.54 -6.93 -3.72
N GLN A 22 13.80 -6.70 -2.43
CA GLN A 22 13.40 -7.58 -1.34
C GLN A 22 12.11 -7.07 -0.68
N ASN A 23 11.32 -7.99 -0.10
CA ASN A 23 10.17 -7.59 0.70
C ASN A 23 10.62 -6.72 1.89
N ALA A 24 9.83 -5.72 2.27
CA ALA A 24 10.11 -4.90 3.43
C ALA A 24 9.99 -5.75 4.71
N VAL A 25 11.12 -6.32 5.15
CA VAL A 25 11.20 -7.04 6.43
C VAL A 25 11.47 -6.00 7.51
N PHE A 26 10.49 -5.77 8.38
CA PHE A 26 10.76 -5.17 9.68
C PHE A 26 11.28 -6.29 10.59
N PRO A 27 12.59 -6.33 10.91
CA PRO A 27 13.05 -7.32 11.86
C PRO A 27 12.31 -7.11 13.19
N PRO A 28 11.93 -8.20 13.89
CA PRO A 28 11.48 -8.04 15.27
C PRO A 28 12.58 -7.32 16.07
N PRO A 29 12.21 -6.54 17.09
CA PRO A 29 13.22 -5.93 17.96
C PRO A 29 14.17 -7.02 18.47
N ALA A 30 15.47 -6.73 18.45
CA ALA A 30 16.49 -7.68 18.86
C ALA A 30 16.21 -8.17 20.30
N PRO A 31 16.42 -9.45 20.63
CA PRO A 31 16.25 -9.93 21.99
C PRO A 31 17.27 -9.25 22.90
N ASP A 32 16.79 -8.70 24.02
CA ASP A 32 17.62 -8.06 25.05
C ASP A 32 18.60 -9.08 25.63
N THR A 33 19.85 -9.04 25.20
CA THR A 33 20.95 -9.73 25.89
C THR A 33 21.45 -8.85 27.02
N ALA A 34 20.75 -8.86 28.15
CA ALA A 34 21.30 -8.44 29.42
C ALA A 34 20.79 -9.38 30.52
N GLY A 35 21.74 -10.06 31.17
CA GLY A 35 21.50 -11.12 32.15
C GLY A 35 20.73 -10.66 33.40
N GLY A 36 20.32 -11.68 34.14
CA GLY A 36 19.40 -11.63 35.27
C GLY A 36 19.54 -10.42 36.20
N ALA A 37 18.46 -9.66 36.28
CA ALA A 37 18.04 -8.97 37.49
C ALA A 37 16.52 -9.19 37.63
N SER A 38 16.10 -9.48 38.86
CA SER A 38 14.73 -9.75 39.28
C SER A 38 13.71 -8.85 38.59
N ALA A 39 12.56 -9.43 38.23
CA ALA A 39 11.42 -8.73 37.66
C ALA A 39 10.95 -7.61 38.60
N ALA A 40 11.48 -6.40 38.38
CA ALA A 40 10.82 -5.20 38.82
C ALA A 40 9.55 -5.08 37.98
N THR A 41 8.40 -5.14 38.64
CA THR A 41 7.11 -4.80 38.04
C THR A 41 7.21 -3.35 37.60
N VAL A 42 7.55 -3.11 36.33
CA VAL A 42 7.41 -1.79 35.73
C VAL A 42 5.92 -1.64 35.48
N SER A 43 5.22 -1.09 36.47
CA SER A 43 3.93 -0.46 36.21
C SER A 43 4.21 0.64 35.20
N ASN A 44 3.91 0.40 33.92
CA ASN A 44 3.87 1.48 32.95
C ASN A 44 2.86 2.49 33.49
N PRO A 45 3.27 3.73 33.81
CA PRO A 45 2.27 4.76 34.00
C PRO A 45 1.46 4.83 32.71
N ALA A 46 0.13 4.91 32.84
CA ALA A 46 -0.73 5.27 31.71
C ALA A 46 -0.06 6.43 30.96
N PRO A 47 -0.01 6.42 29.61
CA PRO A 47 0.72 7.42 28.87
C PRO A 47 0.23 8.78 29.37
N ALA A 48 1.11 9.51 30.06
CA ALA A 48 0.85 10.90 30.35
C ALA A 48 0.56 11.51 28.99
N GLN A 49 -0.64 12.07 28.84
CA GLN A 49 -0.99 12.82 27.65
C GLN A 49 0.10 13.85 27.48
N ALA A 50 0.99 13.60 26.51
CA ALA A 50 1.93 14.61 26.08
C ALA A 50 1.08 15.86 25.83
N PRO A 51 1.45 17.03 26.39
CA PRO A 51 0.68 18.24 26.14
C PRO A 51 0.53 18.34 24.63
N ALA A 52 -0.73 18.39 24.17
CA ALA A 52 -1.04 18.56 22.78
C ALA A 52 -0.38 19.87 22.37
N LEU A 53 0.80 19.78 21.75
CA LEU A 53 1.38 20.91 21.06
C LEU A 53 0.30 21.35 20.07
N PRO A 54 -0.12 22.62 20.05
CA PRO A 54 -1.05 23.08 19.04
C PRO A 54 -0.41 22.74 17.71
N LEU A 55 -1.06 21.86 16.94
CA LEU A 55 -0.68 21.60 15.57
C LEU A 55 -0.68 22.96 14.89
N ALA A 56 0.50 23.45 14.52
CA ALA A 56 0.59 24.65 13.71
C ALA A 56 -0.34 24.44 12.50
N PRO A 57 -1.04 25.48 12.01
CA PRO A 57 -1.99 25.39 10.89
C PRO A 57 -1.45 24.80 9.56
N GLY A 58 -0.21 24.30 9.52
CA GLY A 58 0.47 23.77 8.35
C GLY A 58 0.87 22.29 8.42
N TYR A 59 0.31 21.47 9.33
CA TYR A 59 0.60 20.03 9.37
C TYR A 59 -0.63 19.13 9.15
N MET A 60 -1.49 19.59 8.25
CA MET A 60 -2.34 18.72 7.44
C MET A 60 -2.21 19.34 6.05
N PHE A 61 -1.76 18.59 5.03
CA PHE A 61 -1.75 19.10 3.66
C PHE A 61 -3.09 18.67 3.04
N PRO A 62 -4.11 19.54 2.94
CA PRO A 62 -5.24 19.23 2.07
C PRO A 62 -4.68 18.84 0.71
N ALA A 63 -5.25 17.80 0.09
CA ALA A 63 -4.77 17.34 -1.21
C ALA A 63 -4.77 18.48 -2.24
N GLU A 64 -5.67 19.45 -2.05
CA GLU A 64 -5.88 20.66 -2.84
C GLU A 64 -4.74 21.69 -2.69
N GLN A 65 -3.97 21.62 -1.60
CA GLN A 65 -2.86 22.53 -1.30
C GLN A 65 -1.49 21.94 -1.66
N LEU A 66 -1.45 20.71 -2.17
CA LEU A 66 -0.20 20.09 -2.62
C LEU A 66 0.35 20.83 -3.84
N PRO A 67 1.63 21.25 -3.83
CA PRO A 67 2.27 21.82 -5.02
C PRO A 67 2.17 20.87 -6.23
N ALA A 68 1.96 21.40 -7.43
CA ALA A 68 1.80 20.58 -8.63
C ALA A 68 2.95 19.57 -8.85
N HIS A 69 4.19 19.92 -8.48
CA HIS A 69 5.37 19.06 -8.65
C HIS A 69 5.43 17.86 -7.70
N VAL A 70 4.61 17.82 -6.63
CA VAL A 70 4.54 16.66 -5.72
C VAL A 70 3.39 15.72 -6.07
N VAL A 71 2.50 16.13 -6.97
CA VAL A 71 1.36 15.33 -7.41
C VAL A 71 1.81 14.38 -8.53
N PRO A 72 1.71 13.06 -8.35
CA PRO A 72 2.12 12.12 -9.39
C PRO A 72 1.27 12.27 -10.65
N GLN A 73 1.93 12.26 -11.81
CA GLN A 73 1.32 12.36 -13.15
C GLN A 73 1.55 11.10 -14.00
N THR A 74 2.00 10.01 -13.39
CA THR A 74 2.32 8.77 -14.10
C THR A 74 1.04 8.21 -14.76
N PRO A 75 1.03 8.01 -16.08
CA PRO A 75 -0.16 7.54 -16.78
C PRO A 75 -0.48 6.09 -16.42
N ILE A 76 -1.76 5.72 -16.50
CA ILE A 76 -2.21 4.34 -16.42
C ILE A 76 -1.87 3.64 -17.76
N PRO A 77 -1.21 2.48 -17.76
CA PRO A 77 -0.97 1.72 -18.98
C PRO A 77 -2.26 1.33 -19.71
N ASP A 78 -2.21 1.30 -21.05
CA ASP A 78 -3.35 0.92 -21.88
C ASP A 78 -3.90 -0.47 -21.52
N GLY A 79 -5.22 -0.61 -21.60
CA GLY A 79 -5.94 -1.85 -21.29
C GLY A 79 -6.17 -2.12 -19.79
N LEU A 80 -5.63 -1.30 -18.88
CA LEU A 80 -5.91 -1.42 -17.44
C LEU A 80 -7.04 -0.52 -16.95
N VAL A 81 -7.51 0.39 -17.79
CA VAL A 81 -8.59 1.33 -17.45
C VAL A 81 -9.89 0.54 -17.31
N ILE A 82 -10.54 0.71 -16.16
CA ILE A 82 -11.92 0.27 -15.91
C ILE A 82 -12.83 1.48 -16.18
N PRO A 83 -13.96 1.31 -16.89
CA PRO A 83 -14.87 2.42 -17.19
C PRO A 83 -15.39 3.10 -15.90
N ASP A 84 -15.52 4.43 -15.95
CA ASP A 84 -15.89 5.23 -14.78
C ASP A 84 -17.29 4.85 -14.26
N GLU A 85 -18.22 4.44 -15.13
CA GLU A 85 -19.54 3.97 -14.77
C GLU A 85 -19.51 2.69 -13.92
N VAL A 86 -18.55 1.79 -14.18
CA VAL A 86 -18.36 0.56 -13.40
C VAL A 86 -17.76 0.92 -12.03
N LEU A 87 -16.79 1.84 -12.00
CA LEU A 87 -16.19 2.31 -10.74
C LEU A 87 -17.21 3.03 -9.86
N ALA A 88 -18.09 3.85 -10.44
CA ALA A 88 -19.16 4.55 -9.74
C ALA A 88 -20.22 3.60 -9.17
N ALA A 89 -20.40 2.41 -9.77
CA ALA A 89 -21.30 1.38 -9.29
C ALA A 89 -20.70 0.47 -8.18
N GLY A 90 -19.45 0.72 -7.79
CA GLY A 90 -18.76 -0.02 -6.74
C GLY A 90 -19.45 0.09 -5.38
N ASP A 91 -19.67 -1.04 -4.71
CA ASP A 91 -20.30 -1.11 -3.39
C ASP A 91 -19.29 -1.55 -2.31
N PRO A 92 -19.11 -0.78 -1.22
CA PRO A 92 -18.12 -1.07 -0.19
C PRO A 92 -18.44 -2.32 0.65
N GLN A 93 -19.70 -2.72 0.80
CA GLN A 93 -20.06 -3.96 1.50
C GLN A 93 -19.73 -5.18 0.64
N ARG A 94 -20.10 -5.16 -0.65
CA ARG A 94 -19.67 -6.21 -1.59
C ARG A 94 -18.14 -6.25 -1.70
N GLY A 95 -17.50 -5.09 -1.68
CA GLY A 95 -16.05 -4.96 -1.68
C GLY A 95 -15.38 -5.57 -0.47
N PHE A 96 -15.93 -5.34 0.72
CA PHE A 96 -15.47 -5.97 1.96
C PHE A 96 -15.60 -7.50 1.90
N GLU A 97 -16.74 -8.01 1.44
CA GLU A 97 -16.94 -9.46 1.29
C GLU A 97 -15.96 -10.07 0.28
N GLN A 98 -15.82 -9.44 -0.88
CA GLN A 98 -14.92 -9.88 -1.93
C GLN A 98 -13.47 -9.87 -1.44
N TYR A 99 -13.02 -8.76 -0.83
CA TYR A 99 -11.69 -8.64 -0.23
C TYR A 99 -11.38 -9.79 0.73
N ASN A 100 -12.33 -10.13 1.61
CA ASN A 100 -12.17 -11.20 2.61
C ASN A 100 -12.19 -12.63 2.05
N ARG A 101 -12.65 -12.81 0.81
CA ARG A 101 -12.61 -14.08 0.08
C ARG A 101 -11.42 -14.17 -0.89
N SER A 102 -10.76 -13.05 -1.17
CA SER A 102 -9.60 -12.97 -2.06
C SER A 102 -8.27 -13.20 -1.34
N LEU A 103 -7.22 -13.47 -2.12
CA LEU A 103 -5.86 -13.67 -1.63
C LEU A 103 -5.25 -12.41 -0.98
N CYS A 104 -5.91 -11.25 -1.12
CA CYS A 104 -5.51 -9.97 -0.52
C CYS A 104 -5.20 -10.09 0.97
N ILE A 105 -6.01 -10.87 1.70
CA ILE A 105 -5.91 -11.03 3.15
C ILE A 105 -4.61 -11.70 3.62
N GLY A 106 -4.00 -12.53 2.77
CA GLY A 106 -2.76 -13.23 3.08
C GLY A 106 -1.55 -12.30 3.02
N CYS A 107 -1.62 -11.24 2.22
CA CYS A 107 -0.52 -10.30 2.02
C CYS A 107 -0.71 -9.00 2.80
N HIS A 108 -1.94 -8.51 2.96
CA HIS A 108 -2.21 -7.18 3.52
C HIS A 108 -2.85 -7.23 4.90
N ARG A 109 -2.51 -6.22 5.71
CA ARG A 109 -3.11 -5.98 7.01
C ARG A 109 -4.18 -4.91 6.93
N ILE A 110 -5.31 -5.13 7.60
CA ILE A 110 -6.29 -4.08 7.92
C ILE A 110 -6.64 -4.19 9.40
N ARG A 111 -6.26 -3.20 10.22
CA ARG A 111 -6.60 -3.19 11.64
C ARG A 111 -8.13 -3.11 11.80
N GLY A 112 -8.68 -3.94 12.69
CA GLY A 112 -10.12 -4.12 12.84
C GLY A 112 -10.74 -5.20 11.95
N ASN A 113 -10.00 -5.71 10.96
CA ASN A 113 -10.42 -6.88 10.17
C ASN A 113 -9.56 -8.11 10.55
N PRO A 114 -10.07 -9.04 11.38
CA PRO A 114 -9.30 -10.20 11.84
C PRO A 114 -8.95 -11.19 10.72
N ARG A 115 -9.64 -11.14 9.58
CA ARG A 115 -9.35 -12.01 8.43
C ARG A 115 -8.13 -11.56 7.66
N SER A 116 -7.65 -10.32 7.86
CA SER A 116 -6.57 -9.70 7.11
C SER A 116 -5.33 -9.44 7.97
N PRO A 117 -4.58 -10.48 8.37
CA PRO A 117 -3.36 -10.34 9.19
C PRO A 117 -2.07 -10.19 8.35
N GLY A 118 -2.15 -10.25 7.01
CA GLY A 118 -0.98 -10.32 6.15
C GLY A 118 0.00 -9.15 6.30
N VAL A 119 1.30 -9.42 6.19
CA VAL A 119 2.37 -8.42 6.38
C VAL A 119 3.39 -8.37 5.23
N ILE A 120 3.11 -9.08 4.14
CA ILE A 120 3.97 -9.09 2.93
C ILE A 120 3.80 -7.78 2.16
N GLY A 121 2.55 -7.35 2.00
CA GLY A 121 2.18 -6.07 1.43
C GLY A 121 2.05 -4.98 2.49
N PRO A 122 1.95 -3.70 2.07
CA PRO A 122 1.73 -2.59 3.00
C PRO A 122 0.41 -2.73 3.75
N ASP A 123 0.39 -2.20 4.98
CA ASP A 123 -0.84 -2.03 5.78
C ASP A 123 -1.85 -1.17 4.99
N LEU A 124 -3.11 -1.58 4.91
CA LEU A 124 -4.18 -0.90 4.18
C LEU A 124 -5.18 -0.18 5.10
N THR A 125 -4.97 -0.19 6.42
CA THR A 125 -5.91 0.36 7.43
C THR A 125 -6.39 1.77 7.12
N HIS A 126 -5.51 2.63 6.57
CA HIS A 126 -5.80 4.02 6.25
C HIS A 126 -5.57 4.33 4.77
N LEU A 127 -5.80 3.35 3.89
CA LEU A 127 -5.53 3.50 2.46
C LEU A 127 -6.32 4.69 1.87
N GLY A 128 -7.59 4.86 2.22
CA GLY A 128 -8.43 5.98 1.77
C GLY A 128 -7.98 7.36 2.24
N SER A 129 -7.13 7.43 3.27
CA SER A 129 -6.52 8.68 3.76
C SER A 129 -5.20 9.02 3.06
N ARG A 130 -4.67 8.15 2.20
CA ARG A 130 -3.42 8.42 1.45
C ARG A 130 -3.67 9.28 0.23
N HIS A 131 -2.72 10.15 -0.12
CA HIS A 131 -2.76 10.91 -1.36
C HIS A 131 -2.23 10.14 -2.58
N THR A 132 -1.37 9.15 -2.35
CA THR A 132 -0.67 8.41 -3.41
C THR A 132 -0.64 6.91 -3.13
N LEU A 133 -0.54 6.11 -4.19
CA LEU A 133 -0.36 4.66 -4.14
C LEU A 133 0.89 4.23 -4.94
N GLY A 134 1.23 2.94 -4.88
CA GLY A 134 2.36 2.38 -5.64
C GLY A 134 3.72 2.94 -5.25
N ALA A 135 3.92 3.25 -3.95
CA ALA A 135 5.10 3.93 -3.42
C ALA A 135 5.30 5.36 -3.97
N GLY A 136 4.22 6.11 -4.15
CA GLY A 136 4.26 7.52 -4.57
C GLY A 136 4.23 7.72 -6.09
N LEU A 137 4.08 6.65 -6.88
CA LEU A 137 4.07 6.74 -8.34
C LEU A 137 2.73 7.20 -8.91
N PHE A 138 1.63 6.97 -8.21
CA PHE A 138 0.29 7.23 -8.71
C PHE A 138 -0.55 7.97 -7.68
N ARG A 139 -1.53 8.74 -8.15
CA ARG A 139 -2.56 9.31 -7.29
C ARG A 139 -3.39 8.19 -6.67
N ASN A 140 -3.87 8.39 -5.44
CA ASN A 140 -4.81 7.48 -4.81
C ASN A 140 -6.25 7.91 -5.09
N ASP A 141 -6.70 7.64 -6.31
CA ASP A 141 -8.09 7.80 -6.73
C ASP A 141 -8.64 6.47 -7.26
N ALA A 142 -9.95 6.41 -7.49
CA ALA A 142 -10.62 5.18 -7.89
C ALA A 142 -10.04 4.58 -9.18
N ARG A 143 -9.67 5.42 -10.15
CA ARG A 143 -9.17 4.98 -11.46
C ARG A 143 -7.78 4.35 -11.33
N HIS A 144 -6.86 5.01 -10.63
CA HIS A 144 -5.52 4.48 -10.43
C HIS A 144 -5.52 3.27 -9.50
N LEU A 145 -6.36 3.26 -8.46
CA LEU A 145 -6.46 2.13 -7.54
C LEU A 145 -7.06 0.91 -8.24
N ALA A 146 -8.07 1.10 -9.10
CA ALA A 146 -8.65 0.04 -9.92
C ALA A 146 -7.61 -0.58 -10.85
N ALA A 147 -6.87 0.25 -11.59
CA ALA A 147 -5.80 -0.22 -12.47
C ALA A 147 -4.69 -0.95 -11.69
N TRP A 148 -4.37 -0.45 -10.48
CA TRP A 148 -3.36 -1.06 -9.60
C TRP A 148 -3.80 -2.45 -9.15
N ILE A 149 -5.05 -2.59 -8.71
CA ILE A 149 -5.62 -3.88 -8.34
C ILE A 149 -5.67 -4.80 -9.56
N LYS A 150 -6.10 -4.30 -10.73
CA LYS A 150 -6.19 -5.10 -11.96
C LYS A 150 -4.83 -5.70 -12.33
N ASN A 151 -3.77 -4.89 -12.39
CA ASN A 151 -2.42 -5.37 -12.70
C ASN A 151 -1.29 -4.45 -12.17
N ALA A 152 -0.95 -4.62 -10.89
CA ALA A 152 0.12 -3.85 -10.24
C ALA A 152 1.49 -3.99 -10.93
N ARG A 153 1.80 -5.18 -11.48
CA ARG A 153 3.09 -5.45 -12.17
C ARG A 153 3.20 -4.69 -13.48
N ARG A 154 2.11 -4.41 -14.17
CA ARG A 154 2.11 -3.54 -15.37
C ARG A 154 2.20 -2.06 -15.01
N MET A 155 1.61 -1.64 -13.89
CA MET A 155 1.72 -0.26 -13.42
C MET A 155 3.12 0.07 -12.88
N LYS A 156 3.72 -0.85 -12.10
CA LYS A 156 5.09 -0.71 -11.60
C LYS A 156 5.96 -1.86 -12.13
N PRO A 157 6.47 -1.77 -13.37
CA PRO A 157 7.17 -2.85 -14.07
C PRO A 157 8.59 -3.16 -13.57
N LEU A 158 8.96 -2.73 -12.37
CA LEU A 158 10.26 -3.07 -11.77
C LEU A 158 10.11 -4.24 -10.81
N SER A 159 11.22 -4.91 -10.50
CA SER A 159 11.37 -6.01 -9.53
C SER A 159 10.85 -5.73 -8.10
N SER A 160 10.29 -4.55 -7.85
CA SER A 160 9.81 -4.07 -6.55
C SER A 160 8.29 -4.20 -6.34
N THR A 161 7.52 -4.74 -7.29
CA THR A 161 6.11 -5.11 -7.07
C THR A 161 5.96 -6.63 -6.96
N SER A 162 5.68 -7.09 -5.73
CA SER A 162 5.38 -8.50 -5.43
C SER A 162 3.88 -8.82 -5.53
N MET A 163 3.02 -7.80 -5.66
CA MET A 163 1.59 -7.99 -5.86
C MET A 163 1.32 -8.60 -7.24
N PRO A 164 0.69 -9.79 -7.32
CA PRO A 164 0.38 -10.42 -8.60
C PRO A 164 -0.72 -9.67 -9.35
N ALA A 165 -0.83 -9.91 -10.66
CA ALA A 165 -2.02 -9.50 -11.39
C ALA A 165 -3.23 -10.31 -10.87
N VAL A 166 -4.36 -9.65 -10.67
CA VAL A 166 -5.61 -10.31 -10.23
C VAL A 166 -6.81 -9.99 -11.12
N GLY A 167 -6.68 -9.09 -12.09
CA GLY A 167 -7.72 -8.82 -13.08
C GLY A 167 -7.95 -10.02 -14.00
N LEU A 168 -9.20 -10.47 -14.11
CA LEU A 168 -9.59 -11.59 -14.96
C LEU A 168 -9.20 -11.31 -16.42
N GLY A 169 -8.46 -12.23 -17.04
CA GLY A 169 -7.98 -12.10 -18.42
C GLY A 169 -6.66 -11.34 -18.57
N GLU A 170 -6.12 -10.73 -17.52
CA GLU A 170 -4.78 -10.15 -17.55
C GLU A 170 -3.71 -11.25 -17.64
N ILE A 171 -2.59 -10.94 -18.29
CA ILE A 171 -1.37 -11.75 -18.20
C ILE A 171 -0.52 -11.18 -17.07
N ASP A 172 -0.15 -12.02 -16.09
CA ASP A 172 0.81 -11.63 -15.07
C ASP A 172 2.21 -11.55 -15.70
N PRO A 173 2.87 -10.37 -15.71
CA PRO A 173 4.18 -10.20 -16.35
C PRO A 173 5.30 -11.05 -15.76
N PHE A 174 5.16 -11.54 -14.52
CA PHE A 174 6.14 -12.39 -13.86
C PHE A 174 5.93 -13.87 -14.18
N THR A 175 4.71 -14.39 -14.00
CA THR A 175 4.44 -15.83 -14.25
C THR A 175 4.23 -16.15 -15.73
N LYS A 176 3.96 -15.13 -16.56
CA LYS A 176 3.56 -15.26 -17.97
C LYS A 176 2.29 -16.10 -18.16
N GLN A 177 1.47 -16.24 -17.10
CA GLN A 177 0.21 -16.98 -17.14
C GLN A 177 -0.98 -16.03 -17.12
N PRO A 178 -2.12 -16.42 -17.74
CA PRO A 178 -3.35 -15.67 -17.63
C PRO A 178 -3.96 -15.81 -16.22
N VAL A 179 -4.54 -14.71 -15.75
CA VAL A 179 -5.38 -14.71 -14.56
C VAL A 179 -6.75 -15.27 -14.94
N THR A 180 -7.11 -16.39 -14.32
CA THR A 180 -8.39 -17.09 -14.57
C THR A 180 -9.27 -17.05 -13.34
N ALA A 181 -10.57 -17.28 -13.52
CA ALA A 181 -11.52 -17.39 -12.40
C ALA A 181 -11.14 -18.52 -11.43
N ALA A 182 -10.58 -19.63 -11.94
CA ALA A 182 -10.12 -20.76 -11.14
C ALA A 182 -8.95 -20.39 -10.20
N LEU A 183 -8.17 -19.37 -10.56
CA LEU A 183 -7.07 -18.83 -9.75
C LEU A 183 -7.48 -17.62 -8.91
N GLY A 184 -8.79 -17.36 -8.78
CA GLY A 184 -9.33 -16.24 -8.02
C GLY A 184 -9.29 -14.89 -8.75
N GLY A 185 -9.25 -14.91 -10.08
CA GLY A 185 -9.33 -13.70 -10.91
C GLY A 185 -10.60 -12.88 -10.67
N LEU A 186 -10.45 -11.57 -10.65
CA LEU A 186 -11.49 -10.59 -10.36
C LEU A 186 -11.95 -9.90 -11.64
N ASN A 187 -13.26 -9.88 -11.89
CA ASN A 187 -13.81 -9.06 -12.96
C ASN A 187 -13.84 -7.58 -12.57
N ASP A 188 -14.12 -6.71 -13.55
CA ASP A 188 -14.08 -5.26 -13.34
C ASP A 188 -15.05 -4.74 -12.27
N GLN A 189 -16.24 -5.35 -12.13
CA GLN A 189 -17.20 -4.98 -11.08
C GLN A 189 -16.71 -5.38 -9.68
N GLN A 190 -16.12 -6.57 -9.54
CA GLN A 190 -15.51 -7.01 -8.28
C GLN A 190 -14.33 -6.10 -7.88
N ILE A 191 -13.54 -5.65 -8.85
CA ILE A 191 -12.48 -4.67 -8.62
C ILE A 191 -13.07 -3.33 -8.17
N ALA A 192 -14.12 -2.84 -8.84
CA ALA A 192 -14.81 -1.61 -8.46
C ALA A 192 -15.37 -1.66 -7.02
N ASP A 193 -15.97 -2.79 -6.64
CA ASP A 193 -16.48 -3.00 -5.28
C ASP A 193 -15.33 -2.94 -4.25
N ILE A 194 -14.20 -3.63 -4.51
CA ILE A 194 -13.02 -3.56 -3.64
C ILE A 194 -12.46 -2.14 -3.57
N VAL A 195 -12.40 -1.41 -4.68
CA VAL A 195 -11.96 -0.01 -4.71
C VAL A 195 -12.83 0.85 -3.79
N ALA A 196 -14.15 0.72 -3.88
CA ALA A 196 -15.09 1.44 -3.02
C ALA A 196 -14.84 1.13 -1.53
N TYR A 197 -14.65 -0.15 -1.18
CA TYR A 197 -14.31 -0.56 0.18
C TYR A 197 -12.99 0.04 0.67
N LEU A 198 -11.92 -0.07 -0.13
CA LEU A 198 -10.58 0.36 0.24
C LEU A 198 -10.46 1.88 0.39
N LEU A 199 -11.16 2.66 -0.45
CA LEU A 199 -11.21 4.11 -0.34
C LEU A 199 -12.02 4.60 0.88
N ALA A 200 -12.86 3.74 1.45
CA ALA A 200 -13.58 4.03 2.70
C ALA A 200 -12.71 3.84 3.96
N LEU A 201 -11.54 3.20 3.85
CA LEU A 201 -10.62 2.95 4.97
C LEU A 201 -9.80 4.21 5.32
N LYS A 202 -10.29 5.02 6.25
CA LYS A 202 -9.68 6.31 6.61
C LYS A 202 -8.99 6.32 7.97
#